data_AF-A0A316QE90-F1
#
_entry.id   AF-A0A316QE90-F1
#
_cell.length_a   1.000
_cell.length_b   1.000
_cell.length_c   1.000
_cell.angle_alpha   90.00
_cell.angle_beta   90.00
_cell.angle_gamma   90.00
#
_symmetry.space_group_name_H-M   'P 1'
#
loop_
_entity.id
_entity.type
_entity.pdbx_description
1 polymer ?
#
loop_
_entity_poly.entity_id
_entity_poly.type
_entity_poly.pdbx_seq_one_letter_code
_entity_poly.pdbx_strand_id
1 'polypeptide(L)' 'MQKRGDFTKEHIRAFREKAGLTQEALAHDLGYSSASIISLWENGERMPPTRILKKLSDLLNCTIDDLLKDKAE' A
#
# COMPACT_ATOMS: atom_id res chain seq x y z
N MET A 1 -24.14 -7.77 -2.46
CA MET A 1 -23.25 -8.57 -1.61
C MET A 1 -21.89 -7.90 -1.59
N GLN A 2 -21.34 -7.73 -0.37
CA GLN A 2 -20.10 -7.02 0.01
C GLN A 2 -20.00 -5.53 -0.39
N LYS A 3 -20.33 -4.64 0.56
CA LYS A 3 -19.77 -3.28 0.58
C LYS A 3 -18.24 -3.44 0.65
N ARG A 4 -17.55 -3.21 -0.48
CA ARG A 4 -16.09 -3.04 -0.48
C ARG A 4 -15.81 -1.96 0.55
N GLY A 5 -14.97 -2.26 1.55
CA GLY A 5 -14.39 -1.20 2.35
C GLY A 5 -13.68 -0.31 1.36
N ASP A 6 -14.16 0.92 1.19
CA ASP A 6 -13.55 1.92 0.33
C ASP A 6 -12.24 2.33 0.99
N PHE A 7 -11.20 1.48 0.86
CA PHE A 7 -9.85 1.83 1.27
C PHE A 7 -9.28 2.64 0.13
N THR A 8 -9.23 3.96 0.30
CA THR A 8 -8.82 4.85 -0.79
C THR A 8 -7.44 4.48 -1.34
N LYS A 9 -7.49 3.95 -2.57
CA LYS A 9 -6.46 3.63 -3.58
C LYS A 9 -5.21 4.53 -3.68
N GLU A 10 -5.07 5.60 -2.91
CA GLU A 10 -4.06 6.63 -3.16
C GLU A 10 -2.98 6.73 -2.07
N HIS A 11 -3.13 6.06 -0.92
CA HIS A 11 -2.17 6.24 0.18
C HIS A 11 -0.86 5.49 -0.04
N ILE A 12 -0.89 4.19 -0.32
CA ILE A 12 0.33 3.40 -0.56
C ILE A 12 1.15 4.02 -1.71
N ARG A 13 0.47 4.40 -2.79
CA ARG A 13 1.09 5.05 -3.95
C ARG A 13 1.72 6.38 -3.57
N ALA A 14 1.00 7.27 -2.90
CA ALA A 14 1.51 8.58 -2.53
C ALA A 14 2.73 8.48 -1.58
N PHE A 15 2.68 7.56 -0.61
CA PHE A 15 3.80 7.32 0.28
C PHE A 15 5.00 6.68 -0.44
N ARG A 16 4.76 5.74 -1.35
CA ARG A 16 5.81 5.16 -2.22
C ARG A 16 6.48 6.23 -3.08
N GLU A 17 5.71 7.09 -3.71
CA GLU A 17 6.23 8.19 -4.55
C GLU A 17 6.99 9.23 -3.72
N LYS A 18 6.51 9.56 -2.50
CA LYS A 18 7.25 10.42 -1.55
C LYS A 18 8.57 9.81 -1.09
N ALA A 19 8.63 8.49 -0.98
CA ALA A 19 9.86 7.75 -0.68
C ALA A 19 10.78 7.60 -1.91
N GLY A 20 10.37 8.07 -3.10
CA GLY A 20 11.15 7.97 -4.34
C GLY A 20 11.26 6.54 -4.89
N LEU A 21 10.37 5.63 -4.47
CA LEU A 21 10.42 4.22 -4.83
C LEU A 21 9.56 3.90 -6.06
N THR A 22 10.04 3.01 -6.92
CA THR A 22 9.21 2.37 -7.94
C THR A 22 8.38 1.23 -7.34
N GLN A 23 7.33 0.77 -8.04
CA GLN A 23 6.59 -0.42 -7.59
C GLN A 23 7.49 -1.67 -7.51
N GLU A 24 8.46 -1.79 -8.41
CA GLU A 24 9.44 -2.88 -8.40
C GLU A 24 10.39 -2.80 -7.21
N ALA A 25 10.91 -1.61 -6.90
CA ALA A 25 11.77 -1.41 -5.73
C ALA A 25 11.02 -1.74 -4.43
N LEU A 26 9.78 -1.24 -4.28
CA LEU A 26 8.97 -1.56 -3.11
C LEU A 26 8.64 -3.05 -3.01
N ALA A 27 8.34 -3.71 -4.13
CA ALA A 27 8.11 -5.15 -4.14
C ALA A 27 9.37 -5.91 -3.68
N HIS A 28 10.54 -5.56 -4.22
CA HIS A 28 11.81 -6.16 -3.86
C HIS A 28 12.12 -6.00 -2.36
N ASP A 29 11.96 -4.80 -1.81
CA ASP A 29 12.20 -4.52 -0.37
C ASP A 29 11.25 -5.28 0.55
N LEU A 30 10.05 -5.59 0.06
CA LEU A 30 9.07 -6.42 0.75
C LEU A 30 9.29 -7.93 0.56
N GLY A 31 10.25 -8.33 -0.29
CA GLY A 31 10.58 -9.73 -0.61
C GLY A 31 9.68 -10.35 -1.67
N TYR A 32 9.05 -9.53 -2.53
CA TYR A 32 8.24 -9.97 -3.66
C TYR A 32 9.00 -9.84 -4.97
N SER A 33 8.90 -10.86 -5.82
CA SER A 33 9.53 -10.88 -7.15
C SER A 33 8.74 -10.11 -8.22
N SER A 34 7.54 -9.64 -7.91
CA SER A 34 6.66 -8.98 -8.89
C SER A 34 6.02 -7.72 -8.32
N ALA A 35 6.12 -6.63 -9.08
CA ALA A 35 5.43 -5.36 -8.80
C ALA A 35 3.90 -5.45 -8.93
N SER A 36 3.36 -6.50 -9.57
CA SER A 36 1.91 -6.66 -9.75
C SER A 36 1.16 -6.68 -8.42
N ILE A 37 1.78 -7.22 -7.36
CA ILE A 37 1.15 -7.23 -6.03
C ILE A 37 1.00 -5.83 -5.44
N ILE A 38 1.97 -4.93 -5.70
CA ILE A 38 1.93 -3.54 -5.29
C ILE A 38 0.83 -2.81 -6.05
N SER A 39 0.74 -3.01 -7.36
CA SER A 39 -0.33 -2.43 -8.20
C SER A 39 -1.72 -2.84 -7.70
N LEU A 40 -1.93 -4.11 -7.34
CA LEU A 40 -3.21 -4.57 -6.76
C LEU A 40 -3.55 -3.87 -5.44
N TRP A 41 -2.55 -3.56 -4.61
CA TRP A 41 -2.75 -2.83 -3.35
C TRP A 41 -3.04 -1.35 -3.61
N GLU A 42 -2.28 -0.73 -4.51
CA GLU A 42 -2.50 0.66 -4.92
C GLU A 42 -3.85 0.83 -5.61
N ASN A 43 -4.35 -0.13 -6.37
CA ASN A 43 -5.67 -0.02 -6.99
C ASN A 43 -6.82 -0.41 -6.04
N GLY A 44 -6.54 -0.83 -4.81
CA GLY A 44 -7.54 -1.32 -3.87
C GLY A 44 -8.19 -2.65 -4.28
N GLU A 45 -7.63 -3.34 -5.27
CA GLU A 45 -8.10 -4.64 -5.73
C GLU A 45 -7.81 -5.76 -4.71
N ARG A 46 -6.76 -5.56 -3.90
CA ARG A 46 -6.38 -6.47 -2.82
C ARG A 46 -5.88 -5.67 -1.61
N MET A 47 -6.20 -6.15 -0.42
CA MET A 47 -5.64 -5.59 0.81
C MET A 47 -4.29 -6.25 1.13
N PRO A 48 -3.25 -5.48 1.50
CA PRO A 48 -2.03 -6.05 2.04
C PRO A 48 -2.35 -6.79 3.36
N PRO A 49 -1.79 -7.98 3.60
CA PRO A 49 -2.00 -8.66 4.88
C PRO A 49 -1.34 -7.86 6.00
N THR A 50 -1.81 -8.00 7.24
CA THR A 50 -1.37 -7.21 8.42
C THR A 50 0.16 -7.19 8.60
N ARG A 51 0.82 -8.32 8.34
CA ARG A 51 2.29 -8.42 8.41
C ARG A 51 3.01 -7.50 7.41
N ILE A 52 2.39 -7.27 6.24
CA ILE A 52 2.91 -6.40 5.20
C ILE A 52 2.54 -4.95 5.47
N LEU A 53 1.35 -4.68 6.03
CA LEU A 53 0.99 -3.31 6.44
C LEU A 53 2.02 -2.73 7.41
N LYS A 54 2.50 -3.51 8.37
CA LYS A 54 3.57 -3.09 9.28
C LYS A 54 4.89 -2.81 8.54
N LYS A 55 5.29 -3.67 7.61
CA LYS A 55 6.50 -3.44 6.81
C LYS A 55 6.39 -2.22 5.91
N LEU A 56 5.21 -2.00 5.31
CA LEU A 56 4.92 -0.83 4.50
C LEU A 56 5.01 0.44 5.34
N SER A 57 4.45 0.44 6.56
CA SER A 57 4.50 1.60 7.45
C SER A 57 5.95 1.94 7.82
N ASP A 58 6.76 0.92 8.10
CA ASP A 58 8.18 1.08 8.41
C ASP A 58 8.99 1.59 7.19
N LEU A 59 8.82 0.97 6.01
CA LEU A 59 9.55 1.34 4.79
C LEU A 59 9.17 2.72 4.24
N LEU A 60 7.89 3.06 4.34
CA LEU A 60 7.35 4.30 3.80
C LEU A 60 7.31 5.44 4.83
N ASN A 61 7.84 5.20 6.03
CA ASN A 61 7.93 6.14 7.14
C ASN A 61 6.58 6.82 7.46
N CYS A 62 5.54 5.99 7.61
CA CYS A 62 4.18 6.41 7.95
C CYS A 62 3.58 5.43 8.98
N THR A 63 2.36 5.68 9.44
CA THR A 63 1.64 4.73 10.31
C THR A 63 0.76 3.78 9.50
N ILE A 64 0.37 2.65 10.09
CA ILE A 64 -0.60 1.75 9.46
C ILE A 64 -1.94 2.49 9.23
N ASP A 65 -2.35 3.33 10.16
CA ASP A 65 -3.54 4.19 10.01
C ASP A 65 -3.41 5.14 8.82
N ASP A 66 -2.23 5.69 8.54
CA ASP A 66 -2.01 6.53 7.35
C ASP A 66 -2.18 5.74 6.04
N LEU A 67 -1.81 4.45 6.03
CA LEU A 67 -1.99 3.56 4.88
C LEU A 67 -3.46 3.14 4.69
N LEU A 68 -4.20 3.04 5.78
CA LEU A 68 -5.60 2.58 5.81
C LEU A 68 -6.62 3.72 5.81
N LYS A 69 -6.18 4.97 5.98
CA LYS A 69 -7.06 6.12 6.09
C LYS A 69 -8.02 6.17 4.90
N ASP A 70 -9.29 6.42 5.17
CA ASP A 70 -10.26 6.76 4.16
C ASP A 70 -10.17 8.27 3.93
N LYS A 71 -10.06 8.71 2.67
CA LYS A 71 -10.22 10.13 2.36
C LYS A 71 -11.71 10.47 2.44
N ALA A 72 -12.21 10.60 3.66
CA ALA A 72 -13.52 11.17 3.93
C ALA A 72 -13.43 12.70 3.88
N GLU A 73 -13.36 13.26 2.68
CA GLU A 73 -13.76 14.65 2.36
C GLU A 73 -14.36 14.72 0.96
#